data_AF-A0A1F9ZAC8-F1
#
_entry.id   AF-A0A1F9ZAC8-F1
#
_cell.length_a   1.000
_cell.length_b   1.000
_cell.length_c   1.000
_cell.angle_alpha   90.00
_cell.angle_beta   90.00
_cell.angle_gamma   90.00
#
_symmetry.space_group_name_H-M   'P 1'
#
loop_
_entity.id
_entity.type
_entity.pdbx_description
1 polymer ?
#
loop_
_entity_poly.entity_id
_entity_poly.type
_entity_poly.pdbx_seq_one_letter_code
_entity_poly.pdbx_strand_id
1 'polypeptide(L)'
;MTMDLTRRNLAAVLLFAAIALTALQGLGLAPGVAGAGTEIVAKHVVGAIPVADPSSGMWREATPLEVPLSGQMTVEPMKMDPSTPSLEIRALYNATHIAFRVDWQDETKDNRTINVTDFRDALAIQMAPPTPLPNVCMGSAGARLHIMQWKADWQADIEEGFKDLQDAFPNFWSDWYPYAMGEPPYTVPDDFAGNASLYLVGYTVGNPFSQPLKVTSVEDAVAEGFFTITTQVSQDAIGRGVWAGRNWSVVVARPLVSSDSADVRVAHGNVMAFAVWDGASGDVGARKSVSTWVTLSLGPGAHSPDVVALAGGTAAVLATAGVIAIIVLRRRGKAGRKPGAPGGP
;
A
#
# COMPACT_ATOMS: atom_id res chain seq x y z
N MET A 1 -57.87 11.36 14.00
CA MET A 1 -56.53 11.93 14.22
C MET A 1 -55.85 11.09 15.29
N THR A 2 -55.41 9.89 14.91
CA THR A 2 -54.90 8.86 15.83
C THR A 2 -53.71 8.18 15.17
N MET A 3 -52.68 8.97 14.85
CA MET A 3 -51.35 8.43 14.61
C MET A 3 -50.58 8.47 15.94
N ASP A 4 -50.59 7.31 16.61
CA ASP A 4 -49.35 6.58 16.87
C ASP A 4 -48.42 7.08 17.99
N LEU A 5 -48.86 6.94 19.25
CA LEU A 5 -47.94 6.99 20.42
C LEU A 5 -46.86 5.90 20.35
N THR A 6 -47.16 4.75 19.75
CA THR A 6 -46.26 3.62 19.55
C THR A 6 -45.10 3.95 18.62
N ARG A 7 -45.35 4.61 17.47
CA ARG A 7 -44.28 5.07 16.56
C ARG A 7 -43.39 6.14 17.17
N ARG A 8 -43.92 7.03 18.01
CA ARG A 8 -43.12 8.05 18.72
C ARG A 8 -42.14 7.42 19.70
N ASN A 9 -42.58 6.41 20.46
CA ASN A 9 -41.72 5.69 21.38
C ASN A 9 -40.68 4.84 20.63
N LEU A 10 -41.07 4.20 19.52
CA LEU A 10 -40.14 3.45 18.68
C LEU A 10 -39.07 4.35 18.05
N ALA A 11 -39.45 5.53 17.56
CA ALA A 11 -38.52 6.51 17.01
C ALA A 11 -37.54 7.03 18.07
N ALA A 12 -38.01 7.29 19.30
CA ALA A 12 -37.14 7.70 20.41
C ALA A 12 -36.14 6.60 20.80
N VAL A 13 -36.56 5.33 20.82
CA VAL A 13 -35.69 4.18 21.10
C VAL A 13 -34.64 3.99 20.01
N LEU A 14 -35.04 4.08 18.73
CA LEU A 14 -34.10 3.97 17.61
C LEU A 14 -33.09 5.12 17.59
N LEU A 15 -33.51 6.34 17.91
CA LEU A 15 -32.62 7.49 18.00
C LEU A 15 -31.61 7.33 19.15
N PHE A 16 -32.08 6.86 20.32
CA PHE A 16 -31.21 6.59 21.46
C PHE A 16 -30.21 5.46 21.16
N ALA A 17 -30.66 4.39 20.49
CA ALA A 17 -29.80 3.29 20.06
C ALA A 17 -28.75 3.77 19.04
N ALA A 18 -29.12 4.62 18.08
CA ALA A 18 -28.18 5.20 17.13
C ALA A 18 -27.12 6.07 17.83
N ILE A 19 -27.53 6.97 18.73
CA ILE A 19 -26.61 7.83 19.50
C ILE A 19 -25.69 6.98 20.38
N ALA A 20 -26.22 5.97 21.07
CA ALA A 20 -25.43 5.06 21.89
C ALA A 20 -24.40 4.28 21.04
N LEU A 21 -24.80 3.78 19.86
CA LEU A 21 -23.89 3.10 18.94
C LEU A 21 -22.78 4.03 18.44
N THR A 22 -23.12 5.28 18.10
CA THR A 22 -22.15 6.28 17.66
C THR A 22 -21.17 6.65 18.78
N ALA A 23 -21.65 6.75 20.03
CA ALA A 23 -20.82 6.99 21.20
C ALA A 23 -19.89 5.80 21.50
N LEU A 24 -20.37 4.57 21.39
CA LEU A 24 -19.53 3.37 21.52
C LEU A 24 -18.45 3.31 20.42
N GLN A 25 -18.78 3.66 19.18
CA GLN A 25 -17.82 3.73 18.08
C GLN A 25 -16.75 4.81 18.33
N GLY A 26 -17.15 6.00 18.81
CA GLY A 26 -16.21 7.07 19.19
C GLY A 26 -15.29 6.72 20.35
N LEU A 27 -15.70 5.80 21.22
CA LEU A 27 -14.92 5.27 22.33
C LEU A 27 -14.11 4.01 21.97
N GLY A 28 -14.21 3.52 20.72
CA GLY A 28 -13.54 2.29 20.28
C GLY A 28 -14.10 0.99 20.90
N LEU A 29 -15.30 1.05 21.50
CA LEU A 29 -15.98 -0.08 22.14
C LEU A 29 -16.93 -0.83 21.19
N ALA A 30 -17.10 -0.33 19.97
CA ALA A 30 -17.83 -0.99 18.90
C ALA A 30 -17.03 -0.89 17.58
N PRO A 31 -17.11 -1.90 16.69
CA PRO A 31 -16.47 -1.83 15.39
C PRO A 31 -16.99 -0.63 14.59
N GLY A 32 -16.07 0.08 13.93
CA GLY A 32 -16.42 1.15 13.01
C GLY A 32 -17.17 0.58 11.81
N VAL A 33 -18.12 1.34 11.26
CA VAL A 33 -18.73 0.98 9.97
C VAL A 33 -17.75 1.38 8.88
N ALA A 34 -17.10 0.41 8.25
CA ALA A 34 -16.38 0.64 7.00
C ALA A 34 -17.43 0.89 5.90
N GLY A 35 -17.31 2.01 5.20
CA GLY A 35 -18.15 2.28 4.04
C GLY A 35 -17.68 1.44 2.86
N ALA A 36 -18.61 0.82 2.12
CA ALA A 36 -18.30 0.34 0.78
C ALA A 36 -18.01 1.56 -0.09
N GLY A 37 -16.73 1.76 -0.40
CA GLY A 37 -16.24 2.88 -1.20
C GLY A 37 -15.30 2.39 -2.28
N THR A 38 -14.99 3.26 -3.24
CA THR A 38 -14.03 2.96 -4.31
C THR A 38 -12.76 3.80 -4.17
N GLU A 39 -12.56 4.45 -3.02
CA GLU A 39 -11.49 5.42 -2.78
C GLU A 39 -10.82 5.18 -1.43
N ILE A 40 -9.51 4.90 -1.46
CA ILE A 40 -8.64 4.82 -0.30
C ILE A 40 -8.10 6.22 -0.02
N VAL A 41 -8.50 6.82 1.10
CA VAL A 41 -7.98 8.13 1.52
C VAL A 41 -6.78 7.92 2.45
N ALA A 42 -5.57 8.10 1.93
CA ALA A 42 -4.35 8.03 2.71
C ALA A 42 -4.23 9.27 3.60
N LYS A 43 -4.16 9.08 4.93
CA LYS A 43 -3.97 10.20 5.86
C LYS A 43 -2.51 10.62 5.91
N HIS A 44 -2.27 11.92 5.75
CA HIS A 44 -0.94 12.50 5.95
C HIS A 44 -0.59 12.54 7.45
N VAL A 45 0.63 12.10 7.77
CA VAL A 45 1.21 12.13 9.11
C VAL A 45 2.53 12.91 9.07
N VAL A 46 2.70 13.83 10.01
CA VAL A 46 3.97 14.53 10.20
C VAL A 46 4.90 13.62 11.02
N GLY A 47 6.00 13.18 10.42
CA GLY A 47 7.01 12.34 11.07
C GLY A 47 6.96 10.87 10.63
N ALA A 48 7.41 9.98 11.50
CA ALA A 48 7.47 8.54 11.21
C ALA A 48 6.06 7.93 11.10
N ILE A 49 5.89 6.95 10.21
CA ILE A 49 4.69 6.13 10.06
C ILE A 49 5.02 4.66 10.38
N PRO A 50 4.05 3.83 10.80
CA PRO A 50 4.30 2.45 11.20
C PRO A 50 4.51 1.55 9.96
N VAL A 51 5.74 1.50 9.44
CA VAL A 51 6.08 0.75 8.22
C VAL A 51 6.17 -0.77 8.38
N ALA A 52 6.22 -1.27 9.62
CA ALA A 52 6.30 -2.70 9.93
C ALA A 52 5.51 -3.07 11.20
N ASP A 53 4.63 -2.18 11.69
CA ASP A 53 3.83 -2.42 12.89
C ASP A 53 2.33 -2.36 12.59
N PRO A 54 1.69 -3.51 12.30
CA PRO A 54 0.25 -3.59 12.12
C PRO A 54 -0.55 -3.27 13.38
N SER A 55 0.05 -3.31 14.56
CA SER A 55 -0.63 -3.07 15.84
C SER A 55 -0.60 -1.61 16.29
N SER A 56 0.11 -0.76 15.56
CA SER A 56 0.28 0.65 15.89
C SER A 56 -1.07 1.37 16.06
N GLY A 57 -1.20 2.14 17.14
CA GLY A 57 -2.38 2.96 17.40
C GLY A 57 -2.65 4.03 16.34
N MET A 58 -1.65 4.38 15.52
CA MET A 58 -1.76 5.39 14.46
C MET A 58 -2.78 4.99 13.37
N TRP A 59 -2.99 3.69 13.16
CA TRP A 59 -3.95 3.19 12.19
C TRP A 59 -5.40 3.59 12.50
N ARG A 60 -5.72 3.85 13.77
CA ARG A 60 -7.06 4.33 14.19
C ARG A 60 -7.41 5.70 13.61
N GLU A 61 -6.39 6.46 13.21
CA GLU A 61 -6.58 7.79 12.64
C GLU A 61 -6.82 7.78 11.13
N ALA A 62 -6.50 6.69 10.44
CA ALA A 62 -6.75 6.50 9.02
C ALA A 62 -8.19 6.03 8.79
N THR A 63 -8.80 6.51 7.71
CA THR A 63 -10.14 6.08 7.30
C THR A 63 -10.09 4.62 6.80
N PRO A 64 -10.87 3.70 7.38
CA PRO A 64 -11.00 2.35 6.85
C PRO A 64 -11.83 2.34 5.57
N LEU A 65 -11.43 1.49 4.64
CA LEU A 65 -12.20 1.14 3.45
C LEU A 65 -12.39 -0.37 3.41
N GLU A 66 -13.63 -0.83 3.35
CA GLU A 66 -13.94 -2.24 3.08
C GLU A 66 -13.91 -2.47 1.56
N VAL A 67 -13.05 -3.38 1.11
CA VAL A 67 -12.92 -3.76 -0.30
C VAL A 67 -13.50 -5.16 -0.48
N PRO A 68 -14.61 -5.31 -1.23
CA PRO A 68 -15.14 -6.63 -1.54
C PRO A 68 -14.20 -7.36 -2.50
N LEU A 69 -14.08 -8.67 -2.29
CA LEU A 69 -13.30 -9.57 -3.14
C LEU A 69 -14.23 -10.57 -3.83
N SER A 70 -13.82 -10.98 -5.03
CA SER A 70 -14.45 -12.04 -5.81
C SER A 70 -13.43 -13.11 -6.16
N GLY A 71 -13.91 -14.31 -6.53
CA GLY A 71 -13.03 -15.33 -7.09
C GLY A 71 -12.40 -14.89 -8.42
N GLN A 72 -11.17 -15.34 -8.70
CA GLN A 72 -10.55 -15.19 -10.01
C GLN A 72 -11.13 -16.24 -10.98
N MET A 73 -11.85 -15.78 -12.02
CA MET A 73 -12.51 -16.65 -13.01
C MET A 73 -12.00 -16.48 -14.46
N THR A 74 -10.92 -15.74 -14.67
CA THR A 74 -10.39 -15.38 -15.99
C THR A 74 -9.31 -16.33 -16.48
N VAL A 75 -8.46 -16.85 -15.58
CA VAL A 75 -7.28 -17.65 -15.93
C VAL A 75 -7.23 -18.91 -15.08
N GLU A 76 -6.94 -20.03 -15.73
CA GLU A 76 -6.75 -21.31 -15.04
C GLU A 76 -5.45 -21.33 -14.20
N PRO A 77 -5.44 -22.01 -13.03
CA PRO A 77 -6.61 -22.60 -12.37
C PRO A 77 -7.54 -21.53 -11.77
N MET A 78 -8.82 -21.61 -12.14
CA MET A 78 -9.86 -20.68 -11.68
C MET A 78 -10.30 -20.98 -10.25
N LYS A 79 -10.83 -19.96 -9.56
CA LYS A 79 -11.48 -20.06 -8.26
C LYS A 79 -12.77 -19.23 -8.33
N MET A 80 -13.93 -19.88 -8.32
CA MET A 80 -15.23 -19.20 -8.45
C MET A 80 -15.62 -18.49 -7.16
N ASP A 81 -15.54 -19.21 -6.05
CA ASP A 81 -15.86 -18.69 -4.72
C ASP A 81 -14.60 -18.16 -4.04
N PRO A 82 -14.57 -16.88 -3.61
CA PRO A 82 -13.41 -16.35 -2.89
C PRO A 82 -13.26 -17.05 -1.54
N SER A 83 -12.03 -17.38 -1.18
CA SER A 83 -11.64 -17.82 0.17
C SER A 83 -11.86 -16.71 1.20
N THR A 84 -11.58 -15.48 0.77
CA THR A 84 -11.72 -14.26 1.57
C THR A 84 -12.73 -13.34 0.89
N PRO A 85 -13.91 -13.07 1.47
CA PRO A 85 -14.97 -12.31 0.80
C PRO A 85 -14.71 -10.79 0.75
N SER A 86 -13.89 -10.27 1.67
CA SER A 86 -13.53 -8.86 1.74
C SER A 86 -12.26 -8.65 2.56
N LEU A 87 -11.65 -7.48 2.39
CA LEU A 87 -10.59 -6.98 3.25
C LEU A 87 -10.89 -5.54 3.69
N GLU A 88 -10.40 -5.14 4.86
CA GLU A 88 -10.34 -3.73 5.27
C GLU A 88 -8.96 -3.19 4.92
N ILE A 89 -8.88 -1.99 4.35
CA ILE A 89 -7.62 -1.28 4.12
C ILE A 89 -7.62 0.12 4.75
N ARG A 90 -6.46 0.49 5.29
CA ARG A 90 -6.13 1.83 5.78
C ARG A 90 -4.81 2.27 5.19
N ALA A 91 -4.67 3.57 4.92
CA ALA A 91 -3.44 4.13 4.36
C ALA A 91 -2.95 5.34 5.18
N LEU A 92 -1.65 5.35 5.46
CA LEU A 92 -0.93 6.47 6.07
C LEU A 92 0.22 6.85 5.16
N TYR A 93 0.53 8.14 5.06
CA TYR A 93 1.69 8.58 4.32
C TYR A 93 2.36 9.79 5.00
N ASN A 94 3.65 9.97 4.78
CA ASN A 94 4.41 11.12 5.25
C ASN A 94 5.19 11.74 4.09
N ALA A 95 6.24 12.52 4.36
CA ALA A 95 7.04 13.16 3.32
C ALA A 95 7.83 12.19 2.41
N THR A 96 8.09 10.96 2.86
CA THR A 96 9.00 10.03 2.18
C THR A 96 8.37 8.68 1.84
N HIS A 97 7.39 8.20 2.60
CA HIS A 97 6.82 6.87 2.50
C HIS A 97 5.29 6.89 2.54
N ILE A 98 4.71 5.83 1.98
CA ILE A 98 3.32 5.42 2.19
C ILE A 98 3.31 4.02 2.81
N ALA A 99 2.35 3.77 3.70
CA ALA A 99 2.10 2.47 4.30
C ALA A 99 0.61 2.13 4.20
N PHE A 100 0.33 0.89 3.84
CA PHE A 100 -1.01 0.30 3.77
C PHE A 100 -1.12 -0.76 4.86
N ARG A 101 -2.12 -0.65 5.72
CA ARG A 101 -2.54 -1.73 6.62
C ARG A 101 -3.76 -2.40 6.05
N VAL A 102 -3.68 -3.70 5.86
CA VAL A 102 -4.74 -4.54 5.31
C VAL A 102 -5.10 -5.61 6.32
N ASP A 103 -6.40 -5.79 6.55
CA ASP A 103 -6.94 -6.78 7.46
C ASP A 103 -7.91 -7.68 6.71
N TRP A 104 -7.81 -8.99 6.93
CA TRP A 104 -8.80 -9.95 6.45
C TRP A 104 -8.99 -11.08 7.46
N GLN A 105 -10.10 -11.81 7.33
CA GLN A 105 -10.38 -12.99 8.13
C GLN A 105 -9.71 -14.21 7.49
N ASP A 106 -9.04 -14.99 8.33
CA ASP A 106 -8.34 -16.21 7.94
C ASP A 106 -8.28 -17.17 9.14
N GLU A 107 -8.85 -18.36 8.97
CA GLU A 107 -8.99 -19.34 10.03
C GLU A 107 -7.66 -19.94 10.47
N THR A 108 -6.70 -19.93 9.55
CA THR A 108 -5.41 -20.59 9.69
C THR A 108 -4.29 -19.57 9.58
N LYS A 109 -3.11 -19.98 10.06
CA LYS A 109 -1.86 -19.24 9.92
C LYS A 109 -0.96 -20.08 9.05
N ASP A 110 -1.12 -19.98 7.73
CA ASP A 110 -0.37 -20.78 6.78
C ASP A 110 0.89 -20.03 6.35
N ASN A 111 1.88 -20.00 7.25
CA ASN A 111 3.14 -19.28 7.07
C ASN A 111 4.33 -20.18 6.70
N ARG A 112 4.08 -21.40 6.20
CA ARG A 112 5.11 -22.35 5.81
C ARG A 112 4.70 -23.08 4.53
N THR A 113 5.68 -23.38 3.68
CA THR A 113 5.48 -24.20 2.48
C THR A 113 6.53 -25.31 2.40
N ILE A 114 6.55 -26.18 3.42
CA ILE A 114 7.56 -27.24 3.53
C ILE A 114 7.03 -28.54 2.92
N ASN A 115 5.77 -28.91 3.19
CA ASN A 115 5.16 -30.07 2.56
C ASN A 115 4.67 -29.75 1.15
N VAL A 116 4.57 -30.77 0.30
CA VAL A 116 4.07 -30.66 -1.08
C VAL A 116 2.61 -30.21 -1.20
N THR A 117 1.85 -30.27 -0.09
CA THR A 117 0.46 -29.81 0.00
C THR A 117 0.31 -28.48 0.71
N ASP A 118 1.41 -27.91 1.21
CA ASP A 118 1.36 -26.65 1.95
C ASP A 118 1.33 -25.47 0.96
N PHE A 119 0.38 -24.58 1.18
CA PHE A 119 0.31 -23.29 0.50
C PHE A 119 0.42 -22.19 1.55
N ARG A 120 0.87 -21.01 1.12
CA ARG A 120 1.10 -19.86 2.00
C ARG A 120 -0.08 -18.91 1.96
N ASP A 121 -0.30 -18.23 3.07
CA ASP A 121 -1.06 -16.99 3.07
C ASP A 121 -0.26 -15.88 2.39
N ALA A 122 -0.94 -15.05 1.60
CA ALA A 122 -0.31 -13.94 0.91
C ALA A 122 -1.28 -12.80 0.64
N LEU A 123 -0.72 -11.60 0.53
CA LEU A 123 -1.42 -10.37 0.13
C LEU A 123 -0.63 -9.72 -0.99
N ALA A 124 -1.30 -9.39 -2.10
CA ALA A 124 -0.76 -8.55 -3.15
C ALA A 124 -1.50 -7.22 -3.22
N ILE A 125 -0.74 -6.15 -3.36
CA ILE A 125 -1.21 -4.81 -3.70
C ILE A 125 -0.63 -4.46 -5.06
N GLN A 126 -1.47 -4.34 -6.08
CA GLN A 126 -1.05 -3.82 -7.38
C GLN A 126 -1.43 -2.35 -7.52
N MET A 127 -0.58 -1.57 -8.17
CA MET A 127 -0.73 -0.12 -8.35
C MET A 127 -0.34 0.32 -9.76
N ALA A 128 -1.01 1.35 -10.27
CA ALA A 128 -0.66 2.03 -11.51
C ALA A 128 -1.10 3.50 -11.55
N PRO A 129 -0.56 4.31 -12.49
CA PRO A 129 -1.17 5.57 -12.89
C PRO A 129 -2.62 5.36 -13.40
N PRO A 130 -3.51 6.36 -13.29
CA PRO A 130 -4.89 6.23 -13.76
C PRO A 130 -5.03 6.19 -15.29
N THR A 131 -4.00 6.69 -16.01
CA THR A 131 -4.05 6.82 -17.48
C THR A 131 -2.69 6.43 -18.10
N PRO A 132 -2.67 5.55 -19.11
CA PRO A 132 -3.79 4.71 -19.53
C PRO A 132 -4.20 3.76 -18.40
N LEU A 133 -5.51 3.52 -18.22
CA LEU A 133 -5.98 2.58 -17.20
C LEU A 133 -5.56 1.15 -17.61
N PRO A 134 -4.64 0.50 -16.88
CA PRO A 134 -4.23 -0.86 -17.22
C PRO A 134 -5.36 -1.86 -16.97
N ASN A 135 -5.26 -3.02 -17.61
CA ASN A 135 -6.13 -4.14 -17.29
C ASN A 135 -5.90 -4.56 -15.83
N VAL A 136 -6.97 -4.71 -15.04
CA VAL A 136 -6.89 -5.19 -13.64
C VAL A 136 -6.23 -6.57 -13.53
N CYS A 137 -6.30 -7.34 -14.62
CA CYS A 137 -5.65 -8.63 -14.79
C CYS A 137 -4.14 -8.51 -15.03
N MET A 138 -3.43 -7.88 -14.11
CA MET A 138 -1.97 -7.74 -14.12
C MET A 138 -1.40 -6.88 -15.26
N GLY A 139 -2.21 -5.99 -15.84
CA GLY A 139 -1.78 -5.04 -16.87
C GLY A 139 -1.96 -5.55 -18.30
N SER A 140 -1.33 -4.84 -19.23
CA SER A 140 -1.24 -5.22 -20.64
C SER A 140 0.03 -4.64 -21.24
N ALA A 141 0.41 -5.06 -22.45
CA ALA A 141 1.57 -4.49 -23.14
C ALA A 141 1.50 -2.94 -23.18
N GLY A 142 2.54 -2.28 -22.67
CA GLY A 142 2.60 -0.81 -22.57
C GLY A 142 1.79 -0.18 -21.42
N ALA A 143 1.06 -0.97 -20.63
CA ALA A 143 0.32 -0.54 -19.44
C ALA A 143 0.68 -1.47 -18.26
N ARG A 144 1.91 -1.28 -17.78
CA ARG A 144 2.53 -2.06 -16.70
C ARG A 144 1.93 -1.75 -15.33
N LEU A 145 1.84 -2.78 -14.50
CA LEU A 145 1.55 -2.68 -13.07
C LEU A 145 2.81 -2.85 -12.23
N HIS A 146 2.87 -2.10 -11.13
CA HIS A 146 3.74 -2.41 -10.00
C HIS A 146 2.95 -3.27 -9.00
N ILE A 147 3.52 -4.39 -8.56
CA ILE A 147 2.90 -5.35 -7.65
C ILE A 147 3.82 -5.53 -6.44
N MET A 148 3.30 -5.26 -5.25
CA MET A 148 3.94 -5.56 -3.98
C MET A 148 3.23 -6.76 -3.36
N GLN A 149 3.90 -7.90 -3.21
CA GLN A 149 3.30 -9.12 -2.67
C GLN A 149 3.97 -9.55 -1.38
N TRP A 150 3.29 -9.32 -0.25
CA TRP A 150 3.64 -9.91 1.04
C TRP A 150 3.37 -11.41 1.03
N LYS A 151 4.31 -12.19 1.57
CA LYS A 151 4.21 -13.65 1.71
C LYS A 151 4.51 -14.08 3.13
N ALA A 152 3.58 -14.85 3.72
CA ALA A 152 3.69 -15.27 5.11
C ALA A 152 4.94 -16.13 5.39
N ASP A 153 5.32 -16.99 4.44
CA ASP A 153 6.49 -17.85 4.56
C ASP A 153 7.81 -17.09 4.47
N TRP A 154 7.92 -16.10 3.57
CA TRP A 154 9.10 -15.23 3.49
C TRP A 154 9.30 -14.45 4.78
N GLN A 155 8.21 -13.96 5.39
CA GLN A 155 8.30 -13.35 6.70
C GLN A 155 8.78 -14.33 7.75
N ALA A 156 8.20 -15.53 7.77
CA ALA A 156 8.52 -16.52 8.78
C ALA A 156 9.96 -17.04 8.63
N ASP A 157 10.53 -17.04 7.42
CA ASP A 157 11.96 -17.31 7.18
C ASP A 157 12.85 -16.20 7.76
N ILE A 158 12.43 -14.93 7.66
CA ILE A 158 13.16 -13.80 8.25
C ILE A 158 13.08 -13.83 9.78
N GLU A 159 11.90 -14.09 10.34
CA GLU A 159 11.65 -13.99 11.79
C GLU A 159 12.11 -15.23 12.56
N GLU A 160 12.01 -16.42 11.97
CA GLU A 160 12.23 -17.71 12.66
C GLU A 160 13.33 -18.56 12.01
N GLY A 161 13.93 -18.10 10.90
CA GLY A 161 14.91 -18.82 10.11
C GLY A 161 14.29 -19.66 8.99
N PHE A 162 15.07 -19.89 7.93
CA PHE A 162 14.67 -20.76 6.82
C PHE A 162 14.42 -22.19 7.30
N LYS A 163 13.35 -22.81 6.78
CA LYS A 163 12.92 -24.16 7.14
C LYS A 163 12.87 -25.04 5.89
N ASP A 164 13.46 -26.23 5.98
CA ASP A 164 13.55 -27.20 4.88
C ASP A 164 12.91 -28.54 5.26
N LEU A 165 12.99 -29.54 4.39
CA LEU A 165 12.40 -30.86 4.56
C LEU A 165 12.76 -31.52 5.88
N GLN A 166 13.96 -31.29 6.41
CA GLN A 166 14.42 -31.83 7.69
C GLN A 166 13.62 -31.27 8.88
N ASP A 167 13.07 -30.06 8.77
CA ASP A 167 12.24 -29.48 9.83
C ASP A 167 10.84 -30.14 9.89
N ALA A 168 10.27 -30.52 8.75
CA ALA A 168 9.00 -31.26 8.70
C ALA A 168 9.20 -32.78 8.92
N PHE A 169 10.33 -33.32 8.46
CA PHE A 169 10.67 -34.73 8.50
C PHE A 169 12.04 -34.92 9.17
N PRO A 170 12.12 -34.85 10.52
CA PRO A 170 13.39 -34.86 11.26
C PRO A 170 14.19 -36.16 11.13
N ASN A 171 13.58 -37.23 10.61
CA ASN A 171 14.23 -38.51 10.34
C ASN A 171 14.57 -38.72 8.84
N PHE A 172 14.47 -37.67 8.02
CA PHE A 172 14.78 -37.70 6.59
C PHE A 172 15.97 -36.78 6.30
N TRP A 173 17.06 -37.34 5.80
CA TRP A 173 18.21 -36.59 5.29
C TRP A 173 18.93 -37.40 4.20
N SER A 174 19.74 -36.72 3.39
CA SER A 174 20.64 -37.39 2.45
C SER A 174 21.93 -37.76 3.19
N ASP A 175 22.29 -39.04 3.23
CA ASP A 175 23.55 -39.51 3.86
C ASP A 175 24.79 -38.95 3.16
N TRP A 176 24.65 -38.51 1.92
CA TRP A 176 25.72 -37.90 1.15
C TRP A 176 25.16 -36.89 0.14
N TYR A 177 25.85 -35.77 -0.05
CA TYR A 177 25.50 -34.78 -1.06
C TYR A 177 26.76 -34.24 -1.76
N PRO A 178 26.77 -34.08 -3.10
CA PRO A 178 27.94 -33.59 -3.82
C PRO A 178 28.49 -32.26 -3.29
N TYR A 179 29.76 -32.27 -2.87
CA TYR A 179 30.52 -31.10 -2.40
C TYR A 179 29.98 -30.39 -1.15
N ALA A 180 28.90 -30.87 -0.55
CA ALA A 180 28.39 -30.32 0.71
C ALA A 180 29.47 -30.43 1.80
N MET A 181 29.56 -29.39 2.63
CA MET A 181 30.52 -29.34 3.73
C MET A 181 29.90 -29.94 5.00
N GLY A 182 30.72 -30.58 5.83
CA GLY A 182 30.27 -31.19 7.07
C GLY A 182 29.67 -32.58 6.91
N GLU A 183 28.87 -32.98 7.89
CA GLU A 183 28.21 -34.28 7.98
C GLU A 183 26.69 -34.07 8.00
N PRO A 184 25.88 -35.00 7.48
CA PRO A 184 24.43 -34.88 7.51
C PRO A 184 23.87 -34.84 8.95
N PRO A 185 22.71 -34.19 9.17
CA PRO A 185 21.88 -33.50 8.17
C PRO A 185 22.46 -32.16 7.73
N TYR A 186 22.57 -31.95 6.41
CA TYR A 186 23.06 -30.70 5.83
C TYR A 186 22.03 -29.57 5.92
N THR A 187 22.50 -28.35 6.17
CA THR A 187 21.71 -27.13 6.34
C THR A 187 21.98 -26.13 5.21
N VAL A 188 20.92 -25.65 4.57
CA VAL A 188 21.00 -24.64 3.50
C VAL A 188 20.92 -23.23 4.12
N PRO A 189 21.78 -22.26 3.71
CA PRO A 189 22.83 -22.36 2.69
C PRO A 189 24.20 -22.78 3.25
N ASP A 190 24.37 -22.88 4.57
CA ASP A 190 25.67 -22.93 5.25
C ASP A 190 26.55 -24.09 4.78
N ASP A 191 25.98 -25.29 4.61
CA ASP A 191 26.72 -26.48 4.17
C ASP A 191 26.88 -26.55 2.64
N PHE A 192 26.23 -25.65 1.90
CA PHE A 192 26.16 -25.66 0.43
C PHE A 192 26.96 -24.52 -0.23
N ALA A 193 28.08 -24.14 0.36
CA ALA A 193 28.97 -23.12 -0.21
C ALA A 193 29.76 -23.61 -1.45
N GLY A 194 30.19 -22.66 -2.30
CA GLY A 194 31.06 -22.96 -3.45
C GLY A 194 30.41 -23.91 -4.47
N ASN A 195 31.10 -25.00 -4.83
CA ASN A 195 30.60 -25.94 -5.83
C ASN A 195 29.34 -26.69 -5.39
N ALA A 196 29.07 -26.80 -4.08
CA ALA A 196 27.86 -27.45 -3.57
C ALA A 196 26.59 -26.69 -3.98
N SER A 197 26.66 -25.36 -4.08
CA SER A 197 25.51 -24.54 -4.45
C SER A 197 25.02 -24.85 -5.86
N LEU A 198 25.91 -25.30 -6.77
CA LEU A 198 25.59 -25.60 -8.17
C LEU A 198 24.49 -26.67 -8.31
N TYR A 199 24.35 -27.54 -7.30
CA TYR A 199 23.32 -28.57 -7.25
C TYR A 199 21.99 -28.06 -6.68
N LEU A 200 22.02 -26.91 -5.99
CA LEU A 200 20.85 -26.13 -5.62
C LEU A 200 20.52 -25.14 -6.74
N VAL A 201 20.10 -25.65 -7.90
CA VAL A 201 19.99 -24.86 -9.15
C VAL A 201 19.15 -23.60 -8.96
N GLY A 202 17.99 -23.70 -8.31
CA GLY A 202 17.12 -22.54 -8.05
C GLY A 202 17.81 -21.47 -7.21
N TYR A 203 18.53 -21.87 -6.17
CA TYR A 203 19.33 -20.96 -5.36
C TYR A 203 20.45 -20.31 -6.18
N THR A 204 21.21 -21.10 -6.94
CA THR A 204 22.34 -20.63 -7.75
C THR A 204 21.94 -19.66 -8.87
N VAL A 205 20.80 -19.88 -9.54
CA VAL A 205 20.31 -18.98 -10.60
C VAL A 205 19.59 -17.76 -10.05
N GLY A 206 19.52 -17.59 -8.73
CA GLY A 206 18.90 -16.42 -8.12
C GLY A 206 17.37 -16.48 -8.10
N ASN A 207 16.74 -17.66 -8.18
CA ASN A 207 15.28 -17.77 -8.07
C ASN A 207 14.83 -17.21 -6.71
N PRO A 208 14.01 -16.15 -6.66
CA PRO A 208 13.59 -15.52 -5.42
C PRO A 208 12.94 -16.49 -4.44
N PHE A 209 12.21 -17.50 -4.91
CA PHE A 209 11.57 -18.50 -4.04
C PHE A 209 12.60 -19.42 -3.39
N SER A 210 13.68 -19.76 -4.09
CA SER A 210 14.72 -20.69 -3.62
C SER A 210 15.81 -20.02 -2.78
N GLN A 211 15.77 -18.70 -2.58
CA GLN A 211 16.73 -18.01 -1.73
C GLN A 211 16.44 -18.28 -0.24
N PRO A 212 17.35 -18.89 0.54
CA PRO A 212 17.11 -19.12 1.96
C PRO A 212 17.17 -17.83 2.79
N LEU A 213 17.84 -16.80 2.27
CA LEU A 213 17.96 -15.50 2.92
C LEU A 213 17.09 -14.48 2.18
N LYS A 214 16.01 -14.05 2.82
CA LYS A 214 15.16 -12.95 2.34
C LYS A 214 15.54 -11.66 3.05
N VAL A 215 15.55 -10.55 2.32
CA VAL A 215 15.81 -9.21 2.90
C VAL A 215 14.52 -8.48 3.30
N THR A 216 13.38 -8.87 2.71
CA THR A 216 12.05 -8.34 2.98
C THR A 216 11.02 -9.45 2.80
N SER A 217 9.88 -9.34 3.49
CA SER A 217 8.74 -10.26 3.35
C SER A 217 7.83 -9.91 2.16
N VAL A 218 8.11 -8.78 1.49
CA VAL A 218 7.33 -8.26 0.36
C VAL A 218 8.16 -8.37 -0.90
N GLU A 219 7.64 -9.06 -1.90
CA GLU A 219 8.23 -9.06 -3.23
C GLU A 219 7.74 -7.87 -4.03
N ASP A 220 8.67 -7.03 -4.50
CA ASP A 220 8.40 -6.06 -5.55
C ASP A 220 8.53 -6.73 -6.91
N ALA A 221 7.47 -6.63 -7.70
CA ALA A 221 7.35 -7.22 -9.01
C ALA A 221 6.65 -6.28 -9.99
N VAL A 222 6.81 -6.54 -11.28
CA VAL A 222 6.07 -5.86 -12.35
C VAL A 222 5.36 -6.86 -13.23
N ALA A 223 4.26 -6.43 -13.88
CA ALA A 223 3.55 -7.23 -14.86
C ALA A 223 2.95 -6.36 -15.98
N GLU A 224 2.89 -6.91 -17.20
CA GLU A 224 2.25 -6.35 -18.39
C GLU A 224 1.20 -7.33 -18.96
N GLY A 225 0.45 -7.97 -18.07
CA GLY A 225 -0.56 -8.98 -18.35
C GLY A 225 -0.33 -10.26 -17.54
N PHE A 226 -1.32 -11.17 -17.57
CA PHE A 226 -1.14 -12.49 -16.99
C PHE A 226 0.11 -13.19 -17.53
N PHE A 227 0.74 -14.01 -16.70
CA PHE A 227 1.94 -14.79 -17.00
C PHE A 227 3.22 -13.97 -17.24
N THR A 228 3.19 -12.65 -17.04
CA THR A 228 4.37 -11.77 -17.23
C THR A 228 4.97 -11.26 -15.93
N ILE A 229 4.42 -11.67 -14.77
CA ILE A 229 4.92 -11.22 -13.47
C ILE A 229 6.41 -11.54 -13.34
N THR A 230 7.19 -10.51 -13.02
CA THR A 230 8.64 -10.61 -12.91
C THR A 230 9.09 -9.84 -11.68
N THR A 231 9.85 -10.50 -10.82
CA THR A 231 10.49 -9.88 -9.64
C THR A 231 11.42 -8.76 -10.09
N GLN A 232 11.33 -7.62 -9.42
CA GLN A 232 12.21 -6.48 -9.65
C GLN A 232 13.61 -6.75 -9.09
N VAL A 233 14.63 -6.10 -9.68
CA VAL A 233 16.00 -6.17 -9.15
C VAL A 233 16.12 -5.35 -7.86
N SER A 234 15.50 -4.16 -7.81
CA SER A 234 15.35 -3.40 -6.56
C SER A 234 14.15 -3.94 -5.79
N GLN A 235 14.28 -4.03 -4.48
CA GLN A 235 13.19 -4.39 -3.56
C GLN A 235 13.08 -3.25 -2.55
N ASP A 236 12.16 -2.33 -2.81
CA ASP A 236 11.97 -1.09 -2.06
C ASP A 236 10.80 -1.20 -1.06
N ALA A 237 9.89 -2.16 -1.27
CA ALA A 237 8.80 -2.43 -0.35
C ALA A 237 9.23 -3.32 0.82
N ILE A 238 8.72 -2.93 1.99
CA ILE A 238 8.84 -3.69 3.22
C ILE A 238 7.47 -4.02 3.76
N GLY A 239 7.39 -5.06 4.57
CA GLY A 239 6.12 -5.40 5.20
C GLY A 239 6.26 -6.35 6.36
N ARG A 240 5.16 -6.45 7.10
CA ARG A 240 5.03 -7.38 8.21
C ARG A 240 3.55 -7.67 8.46
N GLY A 241 3.24 -8.94 8.61
CA GLY A 241 1.95 -9.48 8.99
C GLY A 241 1.94 -9.95 10.45
N VAL A 242 0.80 -9.80 11.09
CA VAL A 242 0.49 -10.40 12.39
C VAL A 242 -0.80 -11.17 12.22
N TRP A 243 -0.77 -12.47 12.50
CA TRP A 243 -1.98 -13.29 12.61
C TRP A 243 -2.40 -13.36 14.09
N ALA A 244 -3.61 -12.93 14.38
CA ALA A 244 -4.17 -12.96 15.73
C ALA A 244 -5.67 -13.22 15.68
N GLY A 245 -6.12 -14.27 16.37
CA GLY A 245 -7.55 -14.51 16.58
C GLY A 245 -8.35 -14.71 15.30
N ARG A 246 -7.80 -15.44 14.32
CA ARG A 246 -8.41 -15.74 13.00
C ARG A 246 -8.44 -14.54 12.03
N ASN A 247 -7.53 -13.61 12.22
CA ASN A 247 -7.38 -12.45 11.37
C ASN A 247 -5.90 -12.20 11.09
N TRP A 248 -5.59 -11.92 9.83
CA TRP A 248 -4.33 -11.31 9.44
C TRP A 248 -4.47 -9.78 9.48
N SER A 249 -3.45 -9.12 10.03
CA SER A 249 -3.20 -7.69 9.85
C SER A 249 -1.82 -7.53 9.23
N VAL A 250 -1.76 -7.06 7.98
CA VAL A 250 -0.51 -6.90 7.23
C VAL A 250 -0.26 -5.45 6.92
N VAL A 251 0.96 -4.99 7.19
CA VAL A 251 1.46 -3.70 6.69
C VAL A 251 2.36 -3.94 5.50
N VAL A 252 2.13 -3.21 4.42
CA VAL A 252 3.04 -3.05 3.28
C VAL A 252 3.36 -1.58 3.13
N ALA A 253 4.64 -1.23 3.12
CA ALA A 253 5.12 0.15 3.04
C ALA A 253 6.23 0.28 2.00
N ARG A 254 6.26 1.45 1.34
CA ARG A 254 7.30 1.78 0.35
C ARG A 254 7.53 3.29 0.23
N PRO A 255 8.64 3.74 -0.37
CA PRO A 255 8.86 5.14 -0.68
C PRO A 255 7.77 5.72 -1.60
N LEU A 256 7.44 7.01 -1.44
CA LEU A 256 6.52 7.72 -2.35
C LEU A 256 7.12 7.89 -3.75
N VAL A 257 8.44 8.10 -3.80
CA VAL A 257 9.23 8.27 -5.00
C VAL A 257 10.42 7.33 -4.87
N SER A 258 10.56 6.40 -5.82
CA SER A 258 11.75 5.57 -5.98
C SER A 258 12.59 6.06 -7.15
N SER A 259 13.89 5.75 -7.12
CA SER A 259 14.78 5.89 -8.28
C SER A 259 14.62 4.73 -9.28
N ASP A 260 13.94 3.64 -8.90
CA ASP A 260 13.62 2.55 -9.82
C ASP A 260 12.54 3.00 -10.82
N SER A 261 12.84 2.86 -12.11
CA SER A 261 11.90 3.18 -13.19
C SER A 261 10.78 2.16 -13.36
N ALA A 262 10.92 0.97 -12.77
CA ALA A 262 9.88 -0.05 -12.72
C ALA A 262 8.78 0.32 -11.69
N ASP A 263 9.14 1.17 -10.72
CA ASP A 263 8.25 1.61 -9.66
C ASP A 263 7.26 2.70 -10.09
N VAL A 264 6.00 2.51 -9.72
CA VAL A 264 4.98 3.54 -9.89
C VAL A 264 5.17 4.63 -8.83
N ARG A 265 5.31 5.89 -9.26
CA ARG A 265 5.30 7.05 -8.36
C ARG A 265 3.93 7.15 -7.69
N VAL A 266 3.93 7.31 -6.36
CA VAL A 266 2.71 7.52 -5.57
C VAL A 266 2.19 8.94 -5.79
N ALA A 267 0.94 9.05 -6.20
CA ALA A 267 0.25 10.29 -6.50
C ALA A 267 -1.27 10.13 -6.30
N HIS A 268 -1.94 11.25 -6.08
CA HIS A 268 -3.39 11.30 -6.09
C HIS A 268 -3.95 10.77 -7.41
N GLY A 269 -4.94 9.89 -7.35
CA GLY A 269 -5.57 9.28 -8.51
C GLY A 269 -4.89 8.00 -8.99
N ASN A 270 -3.79 7.52 -8.38
CA ASN A 270 -3.31 6.16 -8.68
C ASN A 270 -4.44 5.15 -8.48
N VAL A 271 -4.48 4.13 -9.33
CA VAL A 271 -5.42 3.02 -9.18
C VAL A 271 -4.73 1.86 -8.48
N MET A 272 -5.46 1.17 -7.63
CA MET A 272 -5.00 0.03 -6.85
C MET A 272 -5.99 -1.13 -6.91
N ALA A 273 -5.49 -2.35 -6.85
CA ALA A 273 -6.31 -3.53 -6.64
C ALA A 273 -5.55 -4.52 -5.74
N PHE A 274 -6.30 -5.47 -5.19
CA PHE A 274 -5.81 -6.39 -4.18
C PHE A 274 -6.03 -7.82 -4.60
N ALA A 275 -5.16 -8.70 -4.11
CA ALA A 275 -5.41 -10.12 -4.11
C ALA A 275 -4.96 -10.75 -2.80
N VAL A 276 -5.72 -11.73 -2.34
CA VAL A 276 -5.46 -12.51 -1.12
C VAL A 276 -5.45 -13.98 -1.46
N TRP A 277 -4.49 -14.70 -0.89
CA TRP A 277 -4.37 -16.15 -0.96
C TRP A 277 -4.49 -16.69 0.47
N ASP A 278 -5.39 -17.65 0.65
CA ASP A 278 -5.57 -18.46 1.86
C ASP A 278 -4.94 -19.85 1.60
N GLY A 279 -3.91 -20.17 2.37
CA GLY A 279 -3.11 -21.38 2.23
C GLY A 279 -3.94 -22.65 2.46
N ALA A 280 -4.75 -22.69 3.50
CA ALA A 280 -5.62 -23.82 3.83
C ALA A 280 -6.71 -24.07 2.78
N SER A 281 -7.16 -23.02 2.09
CA SER A 281 -8.05 -23.12 0.91
C SER A 281 -7.35 -23.64 -0.36
N GLY A 282 -6.03 -23.86 -0.29
CA GLY A 282 -5.21 -24.28 -1.42
C GLY A 282 -4.96 -23.17 -2.43
N ASP A 283 -5.05 -21.90 -2.03
CA ASP A 283 -4.82 -20.78 -2.94
C ASP A 283 -3.34 -20.67 -3.29
N VAL A 284 -3.06 -20.56 -4.58
CA VAL A 284 -1.71 -20.37 -5.12
C VAL A 284 -1.80 -19.87 -6.55
N GLY A 285 -0.85 -19.02 -6.95
CA GLY A 285 -0.78 -18.49 -8.31
C GLY A 285 -2.09 -17.79 -8.70
N ALA A 286 -2.81 -18.36 -9.67
CA ALA A 286 -4.06 -17.82 -10.20
C ALA A 286 -5.28 -18.03 -9.29
N ARG A 287 -5.28 -19.07 -8.43
CA ARG A 287 -6.34 -19.32 -7.43
C ARG A 287 -6.16 -18.35 -6.27
N LYS A 288 -7.03 -17.35 -6.21
CA LYS A 288 -6.98 -16.26 -5.22
C LYS A 288 -8.30 -15.50 -5.19
N SER A 289 -8.50 -14.74 -4.12
CA SER A 289 -9.56 -13.74 -4.01
C SER A 289 -9.04 -12.40 -4.55
N VAL A 290 -9.78 -11.72 -5.43
CA VAL A 290 -9.34 -10.48 -6.12
C VAL A 290 -10.35 -9.35 -5.99
N SER A 291 -9.88 -8.11 -5.94
CA SER A 291 -10.74 -6.92 -5.95
C SER A 291 -10.95 -6.34 -7.36
N THR A 292 -11.89 -5.42 -7.49
CA THR A 292 -11.91 -4.43 -8.59
C THR A 292 -10.94 -3.29 -8.31
N TRP A 293 -10.80 -2.36 -9.27
CA TRP A 293 -10.05 -1.13 -9.06
C TRP A 293 -10.66 -0.28 -7.94
N VAL A 294 -9.78 0.24 -7.09
CA VAL A 294 -10.04 1.37 -6.18
C VAL A 294 -9.04 2.48 -6.47
N THR A 295 -9.37 3.72 -6.12
CA THR A 295 -8.51 4.89 -6.33
C THR A 295 -7.80 5.27 -5.04
N LEU A 296 -6.53 5.62 -5.12
CA LEU A 296 -5.75 6.19 -4.03
C LEU A 296 -5.85 7.72 -4.05
N SER A 297 -6.29 8.29 -2.94
CA SER A 297 -6.33 9.73 -2.72
C SER A 297 -5.44 10.09 -1.55
N LEU A 298 -4.46 10.96 -1.81
CA LEU A 298 -3.60 11.51 -0.76
C LEU A 298 -4.37 12.62 -0.06
N GLY A 299 -4.79 12.38 1.18
CA GLY A 299 -5.48 13.36 2.00
C GLY A 299 -4.63 14.62 2.20
N PRO A 300 -5.22 15.79 2.50
CA PRO A 300 -4.48 17.04 2.57
C PRO A 300 -3.39 16.96 3.65
N GLY A 301 -2.13 16.90 3.22
CA GLY A 301 -0.99 17.14 4.09
C GLY A 301 -0.91 18.61 4.44
N ALA A 302 -0.70 18.93 5.73
CA ALA A 302 -0.20 20.24 6.09
C ALA A 302 1.11 20.46 5.32
N HIS A 303 1.02 21.29 4.27
CA HIS A 303 2.01 21.57 3.21
C HIS A 303 1.84 20.77 1.92
N SER A 304 0.76 21.04 1.19
CA SER A 304 0.96 21.45 -0.21
C SER A 304 1.37 22.92 -0.21
N PRO A 305 2.48 23.26 -0.87
CA PRO A 305 2.29 24.23 -1.94
C PRO A 305 3.11 23.81 -3.15
N ASP A 306 2.45 23.16 -4.11
CA ASP A 306 2.73 23.42 -5.51
C ASP A 306 1.41 23.75 -6.20
N VAL A 307 0.77 24.82 -5.71
CA VAL A 307 -0.20 25.63 -6.47
C VAL A 307 0.16 27.12 -6.43
N VAL A 308 1.33 27.49 -5.90
CA VAL A 308 1.84 28.87 -6.01
C VAL A 308 2.72 28.98 -7.25
N ALA A 309 2.12 28.79 -8.42
CA ALA A 309 2.73 29.17 -9.69
C ALA A 309 1.70 29.40 -10.81
N LEU A 310 0.58 30.10 -10.56
CA LEU A 310 -0.07 30.90 -11.62
C LEU A 310 -1.16 31.92 -11.21
N ALA A 311 -1.43 32.19 -9.93
CA ALA A 311 -2.47 33.15 -9.55
C ALA A 311 -2.01 34.32 -8.64
N GLY A 312 -0.74 34.37 -8.24
CA GLY A 312 -0.20 35.42 -7.35
C GLY A 312 0.69 36.47 -8.01
N GLY A 313 0.90 36.40 -9.33
CA GLY A 313 1.90 37.20 -10.05
C GLY A 313 1.42 38.53 -10.66
N THR A 314 0.12 38.84 -10.64
CA THR A 314 -0.43 40.02 -11.34
C THR A 314 -0.89 41.15 -10.44
N ALA A 315 -0.99 40.98 -9.12
CA ALA A 315 -1.47 42.03 -8.21
C ALA A 315 -0.34 42.90 -7.61
N ALA A 316 0.89 42.39 -7.49
CA ALA A 316 1.98 43.13 -6.82
C ALA A 316 2.80 44.05 -7.74
N VAL A 317 2.69 43.90 -9.07
CA VAL A 317 3.40 44.76 -10.04
C VAL A 317 2.59 46.03 -10.38
N LEU A 318 1.27 46.03 -10.18
CA LEU A 318 0.43 47.20 -10.45
C LEU A 318 0.39 48.21 -9.28
N ALA A 319 0.71 47.80 -8.05
CA ALA A 319 0.75 48.70 -6.90
C ALA A 319 2.05 49.54 -6.83
N THR A 320 3.18 49.02 -7.32
CA THR A 320 4.46 49.76 -7.35
C THR A 320 4.56 50.71 -8.54
N ALA A 321 3.91 50.41 -9.68
CA ALA A 321 3.83 51.34 -10.81
C ALA A 321 2.93 52.56 -10.53
N GLY A 322 1.83 52.37 -9.78
CA GLY A 322 0.90 53.46 -9.42
C GLY A 322 1.50 54.51 -8.46
N VAL A 323 2.33 54.07 -7.51
CA VAL A 323 2.95 54.97 -6.51
C VAL A 323 4.08 55.81 -7.13
N ILE A 324 4.84 55.25 -8.08
CA ILE A 324 5.91 55.99 -8.79
C ILE A 324 5.32 57.07 -9.72
N ALA A 325 4.18 56.79 -10.39
CA ALA A 325 3.51 57.78 -11.24
C ALA A 325 2.98 58.99 -10.44
N ILE A 326 2.45 58.78 -9.23
CA ILE A 326 1.93 59.86 -8.37
C ILE A 326 3.06 60.73 -7.80
N ILE A 327 4.23 60.15 -7.51
CA ILE A 327 5.39 60.89 -6.99
C ILE A 327 6.03 61.75 -8.10
N VAL A 328 6.10 61.25 -9.35
CA VAL A 328 6.65 62.00 -10.49
C VAL A 328 5.71 63.14 -10.92
N LEU A 329 4.39 62.93 -10.88
CA LEU A 329 3.41 63.98 -11.21
C LEU A 329 3.36 65.11 -10.16
N ARG A 330 3.58 64.81 -8.87
CA ARG A 330 3.66 65.86 -7.82
C ARG A 330 4.94 66.68 -7.87
N ARG A 331 6.05 66.18 -8.42
CA ARG A 331 7.30 66.94 -8.58
C ARG A 331 7.28 67.89 -9.79
N ARG A 332 6.49 67.61 -10.83
CA ARG A 332 6.35 68.52 -11.99
C ARG A 332 5.41 69.71 -11.75
N GLY A 333 4.50 69.64 -10.77
CA GLY A 333 3.59 70.73 -10.44
C GLY A 333 4.17 71.87 -9.58
N LYS A 334 5.41 71.76 -9.08
CA LYS A 334 6.02 72.77 -8.18
C LYS A 334 7.14 73.62 -8.82
N ALA A 335 7.50 73.37 -10.08
CA ALA A 335 8.52 74.15 -10.80
C ALA A 335 7.85 75.05 -11.85
N GLY A 336 7.17 76.12 -11.39
CA GLY A 336 6.45 77.01 -12.31
C GLY A 336 5.93 78.28 -11.66
N ARG A 337 6.78 79.05 -10.96
CA ARG A 337 6.48 80.45 -10.62
C ARG A 337 7.77 81.25 -10.44
N LYS A 338 8.24 81.88 -11.52
CA LYS A 338 9.15 83.04 -11.42
C LYS A 338 8.29 84.31 -11.26
N PRO A 339 8.61 85.22 -10.33
CA PRO A 339 7.97 86.54 -10.24
C PRO A 339 8.48 87.46 -11.36
N GLY A 340 7.60 88.33 -11.84
CA GLY A 340 7.83 89.20 -13.00
C GLY A 340 8.65 90.47 -12.74
N ALA A 341 9.09 91.05 -13.89
CA ALA A 341 9.16 92.47 -14.30
C ALA A 341 9.84 93.51 -13.36
N PRO A 342 10.57 94.53 -13.86
CA PRO A 342 9.99 95.52 -14.79
C PRO A 342 10.94 96.24 -15.78
N GLY A 343 10.33 97.04 -16.67
CA GLY A 343 10.92 98.30 -17.15
C GLY A 343 11.28 98.36 -18.63
N GLY A 344 10.48 99.10 -19.41
CA GLY A 344 10.88 99.67 -20.71
C GLY A 344 11.92 100.80 -20.53
N PRO A 345 12.14 101.70 -21.51
CA PRO A 345 11.28 102.08 -22.64
C PRO A 345 11.61 101.40 -23.99
#